data_AF-A0A2S8J7F8-F1
#
_entry.id   AF-A0A2S8J7F8-F1
#
_cell.length_a   1.000
_cell.length_b   1.000
_cell.length_c   1.000
_cell.angle_alpha   90.00
_cell.angle_beta   90.00
_cell.angle_gamma   90.00
#
_symmetry.space_group_name_H-M   'P 1'
#
loop_
_entity.id
_entity.type
_entity.pdbx_description
1 polymer ?
#
loop_
_entity_poly.entity_id
_entity_poly.type
_entity_poly.pdbx_seq_one_letter_code
_entity_poly.pdbx_strand_id
1 'polypeptide(L)'
;MPGKQSTRGYPKARGAETVRVLLDTAGPTYASESHVTLKDTPTPLFQLLTLSLLLSARISSEVAVAAARELFRAGLRSPRAVRAADRRTIISALGRAGYVRYDESTATRLHAAAIRVHDEYGGDLRRLARASDQETSAAIRLLTEFDGIGPVGADIFLREVQDVWTWVRPYFDTRATESARELGLPDDPAALSALASEDRVAELAAALVRVSLNSRLREEVRGSTR
;
A
#
# COMPACT_ATOMS: atom_id res chain seq x y z
N MET A 1 25.95 31.22 -2.52
CA MET A 1 25.69 29.86 -3.04
C MET A 1 26.54 28.85 -2.26
N PRO A 2 26.03 28.18 -1.22
CA PRO A 2 26.63 26.92 -0.76
C PRO A 2 25.87 25.78 -1.48
N GLY A 3 26.47 25.01 -2.37
CA GLY A 3 27.54 24.07 -2.09
C GLY A 3 26.90 22.69 -1.89
N LYS A 4 26.58 21.99 -2.99
CA LYS A 4 26.07 20.60 -3.01
C LYS A 4 26.95 19.73 -2.11
N GLN A 5 26.41 19.25 -0.99
CA GLN A 5 27.04 18.17 -0.25
C GLN A 5 26.91 16.90 -1.09
N SER A 6 28.05 16.48 -1.64
CA SER A 6 28.24 15.18 -2.26
C SER A 6 27.91 14.11 -1.23
N THR A 7 26.89 13.31 -1.50
CA THR A 7 26.56 12.07 -0.78
C THR A 7 27.74 11.11 -0.92
N ARG A 8 28.61 11.14 0.08
CA ARG A 8 29.70 10.18 0.28
C ARG A 8 29.06 8.79 0.27
N GLY A 9 29.39 8.00 -0.74
CA GLY A 9 28.71 6.73 -1.05
C GLY A 9 28.56 5.84 0.17
N TYR A 10 27.32 5.57 0.55
CA TYR A 10 27.01 4.52 1.51
C TYR A 10 27.53 3.20 0.92
N PRO A 11 28.34 2.40 1.63
CA PRO A 11 28.85 1.15 1.07
C PRO A 11 27.68 0.27 0.66
N LYS A 12 27.61 -0.13 -0.62
CA LYS A 12 26.52 -0.96 -1.17
C LYS A 12 26.26 -2.21 -0.30
N ALA A 13 27.31 -2.78 0.28
CA ALA A 13 27.23 -3.91 1.22
C ALA A 13 26.43 -3.58 2.50
N ARG A 14 26.64 -2.40 3.09
CA ARG A 14 25.90 -1.95 4.29
C ARG A 14 24.43 -1.68 3.96
N GLY A 15 24.16 -1.07 2.80
CA GLY A 15 22.79 -0.85 2.33
C GLY A 15 22.02 -2.16 2.12
N ALA A 16 22.67 -3.15 1.48
CA ALA A 16 22.09 -4.47 1.28
C ALA A 16 21.82 -5.21 2.60
N GLU A 17 22.72 -5.10 3.58
CA GLU A 17 22.51 -5.67 4.92
C GLU A 17 21.33 -5.02 5.64
N THR A 18 21.25 -3.68 5.64
CA THR A 18 20.10 -2.96 6.21
C THR A 18 18.79 -3.37 5.56
N VAL A 19 18.76 -3.48 4.22
CA VAL A 19 17.56 -3.94 3.51
C VAL A 19 17.19 -5.38 3.88
N ARG A 20 18.17 -6.28 3.99
CA ARG A 20 17.92 -7.65 4.44
C ARG A 20 17.27 -7.68 5.83
N VAL A 21 17.89 -7.01 6.82
CA VAL A 21 17.35 -6.91 8.18
C VAL A 21 15.95 -6.30 8.18
N LEU A 22 15.74 -5.23 7.41
CA LEU A 22 14.45 -4.56 7.29
C LEU A 22 13.36 -5.51 6.77
N LEU A 23 13.67 -6.28 5.72
CA LEU A 23 12.75 -7.25 5.12
C LEU A 23 12.49 -8.45 6.04
N ASP A 24 13.45 -8.85 6.86
CA ASP A 24 13.31 -9.95 7.83
C ASP A 24 12.46 -9.56 9.05
N THR A 25 12.41 -8.27 9.42
CA THR A 25 11.82 -7.80 10.69
C THR A 25 10.51 -7.02 10.54
N ALA A 26 10.33 -6.26 9.45
CA ALA A 26 9.16 -5.38 9.31
C ALA A 26 7.85 -6.11 9.03
N GLY A 27 7.92 -7.38 8.60
CA GLY A 27 6.77 -8.15 8.17
C GLY A 27 6.40 -7.92 6.70
N PRO A 28 5.34 -8.59 6.22
CA PRO A 28 4.98 -8.59 4.81
C PRO A 28 4.34 -7.26 4.37
N THR A 29 4.04 -7.14 3.07
CA THR A 29 3.21 -6.04 2.56
C THR A 29 1.83 -6.03 3.24
N TYR A 30 1.10 -4.90 3.21
CA TYR A 30 -0.24 -4.85 3.79
C TYR A 30 -1.22 -5.76 3.04
N ALA A 31 -1.06 -5.91 1.71
CA ALA A 31 -1.86 -6.84 0.92
C ALA A 31 -1.63 -8.29 1.39
N SER A 32 -0.38 -8.72 1.49
CA SER A 32 -0.03 -10.06 1.96
C SER A 32 -0.46 -10.29 3.41
N GLU A 33 -0.27 -9.30 4.30
CA GLU A 33 -0.79 -9.35 5.66
C GLU A 33 -2.31 -9.53 5.65
N SER A 34 -3.06 -8.85 4.78
CA SER A 34 -4.51 -9.04 4.64
C SER A 34 -4.94 -10.36 3.96
N HIS A 35 -3.99 -11.27 3.70
CA HIS A 35 -4.16 -12.54 2.98
C HIS A 35 -4.60 -12.37 1.52
N VAL A 36 -4.18 -11.26 0.90
CA VAL A 36 -4.34 -11.02 -0.54
C VAL A 36 -3.07 -11.45 -1.24
N THR A 37 -3.15 -12.50 -2.05
CA THR A 37 -2.12 -12.81 -3.03
C THR A 37 -2.30 -11.89 -4.22
N LEU A 38 -1.48 -10.84 -4.29
CA LEU A 38 -1.62 -9.84 -5.34
C LEU A 38 -1.22 -10.43 -6.71
N LYS A 39 -2.07 -10.21 -7.71
CA LYS A 39 -1.89 -10.63 -9.11
C LYS A 39 -2.56 -9.61 -10.02
N ASP A 40 -2.14 -9.51 -11.28
CA ASP A 40 -2.75 -8.59 -12.26
C ASP A 40 -4.10 -9.13 -12.78
N THR A 41 -5.06 -9.24 -11.86
CA THR A 41 -6.39 -9.78 -12.09
C THR A 41 -7.42 -8.96 -11.31
N PRO A 42 -8.70 -8.94 -11.75
CA PRO A 42 -9.68 -8.02 -11.20
C PRO A 42 -9.88 -8.10 -9.68
N THR A 43 -9.95 -9.32 -9.13
CA THR A 43 -10.25 -9.54 -7.71
C THR A 43 -9.13 -9.06 -6.78
N PRO A 44 -7.86 -9.50 -6.90
CA PRO A 44 -6.78 -9.00 -6.06
C PRO A 44 -6.58 -7.49 -6.15
N LEU A 45 -6.73 -6.88 -7.33
CA LEU A 45 -6.64 -5.43 -7.48
C LEU A 45 -7.78 -4.69 -6.76
N PHE A 46 -9.00 -5.22 -6.80
CA PHE A 46 -10.12 -4.64 -6.04
C PHE A 46 -9.94 -4.82 -4.52
N GLN A 47 -9.38 -5.95 -4.09
CA GLN A 47 -9.03 -6.16 -2.69
C GLN A 47 -7.95 -5.15 -2.24
N LEU A 48 -6.97 -4.86 -3.09
CA LEU A 48 -5.99 -3.80 -2.82
C LEU A 48 -6.64 -2.42 -2.74
N LEU A 49 -7.55 -2.06 -3.66
CA LEU A 49 -8.31 -0.81 -3.58
C LEU A 49 -9.07 -0.69 -2.25
N THR A 50 -9.72 -1.78 -1.84
CA THR A 50 -10.44 -1.87 -0.55
C THR A 50 -9.50 -1.62 0.63
N LEU A 51 -8.32 -2.26 0.61
CA LEU A 51 -7.30 -2.10 1.64
C LEU A 51 -6.76 -0.66 1.69
N SER A 52 -6.47 -0.04 0.54
CA SER A 52 -6.04 1.36 0.44
C SER A 52 -7.08 2.33 0.99
N LEU A 53 -8.37 2.09 0.71
CA LEU A 53 -9.46 2.89 1.27
C LEU A 53 -9.52 2.80 2.79
N LEU A 54 -9.38 1.59 3.36
CA LEU A 54 -9.39 1.38 4.81
C LEU A 54 -8.19 2.03 5.50
N LEU A 55 -7.00 1.90 4.91
CA LEU A 55 -5.74 2.46 5.42
C LEU A 55 -5.65 3.98 5.23
N SER A 56 -6.42 4.56 4.31
CA SER A 56 -6.47 6.02 4.11
C SER A 56 -7.22 6.74 5.24
N ALA A 57 -7.94 6.03 6.10
CA ALA A 57 -8.59 6.63 7.27
C ALA A 57 -7.60 6.90 8.40
N ARG A 58 -7.97 7.79 9.34
CA ARG A 58 -7.19 8.07 10.56
C ARG A 58 -7.36 6.93 11.58
N ILE A 59 -6.81 5.77 11.25
CA ILE A 59 -6.89 4.54 12.03
C ILE A 59 -5.56 3.76 11.96
N SER A 60 -5.33 2.87 12.92
CA SER A 60 -4.11 2.05 12.91
C SER A 60 -4.13 1.05 11.75
N SER A 61 -2.95 0.74 11.22
CA SER A 61 -2.82 -0.23 10.13
C SER A 61 -3.28 -1.62 10.52
N GLU A 62 -3.08 -2.01 11.77
CA GLU A 62 -3.52 -3.32 12.30
C GLU A 62 -5.04 -3.47 12.21
N VAL A 63 -5.78 -2.44 12.60
CA VAL A 63 -7.25 -2.43 12.54
C VAL A 63 -7.73 -2.41 11.08
N ALA A 64 -7.10 -1.64 10.20
CA ALA A 64 -7.44 -1.60 8.79
C ALA A 64 -7.18 -2.95 8.08
N VAL A 65 -6.05 -3.61 8.34
CA VAL A 65 -5.72 -4.93 7.80
C VAL A 65 -6.68 -6.00 8.34
N ALA A 66 -7.01 -5.96 9.64
CA ALA A 66 -8.01 -6.84 10.23
C ALA A 66 -9.38 -6.65 9.58
N ALA A 67 -9.79 -5.40 9.33
CA ALA A 67 -11.04 -5.07 8.67
C ALA A 67 -11.09 -5.61 7.23
N ALA A 68 -10.01 -5.45 6.47
CA ALA A 68 -9.89 -6.01 5.13
C ALA A 68 -10.06 -7.55 5.14
N ARG A 69 -9.38 -8.23 6.08
CA ARG A 69 -9.52 -9.70 6.26
C ARG A 69 -10.97 -10.08 6.54
N GLU A 70 -11.68 -9.36 7.41
CA GLU A 70 -13.08 -9.62 7.74
C GLU A 70 -14.04 -9.41 6.56
N LEU A 71 -13.83 -8.35 5.77
CA LEU A 71 -14.57 -8.13 4.53
C LEU A 71 -14.35 -9.29 3.55
N PHE A 72 -13.10 -9.71 3.36
CA PHE A 72 -12.77 -10.78 2.43
C PHE A 72 -13.26 -12.14 2.89
N ARG A 73 -13.30 -12.41 4.20
CA ARG A 73 -13.93 -13.60 4.79
C ARG A 73 -15.43 -13.62 4.58
N ALA A 74 -16.08 -12.46 4.61
CA ALA A 74 -17.50 -12.30 4.30
C ALA A 74 -17.83 -12.37 2.79
N GLY A 75 -16.85 -12.69 1.93
CA GLY A 75 -17.04 -12.80 0.48
C GLY A 75 -17.02 -11.47 -0.27
N LEU A 76 -16.75 -10.35 0.40
CA LEU A 76 -16.72 -9.00 -0.16
C LEU A 76 -15.39 -8.71 -0.88
N ARG A 77 -15.04 -9.57 -1.85
CA ARG A 77 -13.75 -9.57 -2.55
C ARG A 77 -13.78 -8.98 -3.95
N SER A 78 -14.95 -8.58 -4.45
CA SER A 78 -15.11 -8.07 -5.81
C SER A 78 -16.12 -6.93 -5.87
N PRO A 79 -16.07 -6.06 -6.90
CA PRO A 79 -17.05 -5.00 -7.07
C PRO A 79 -18.48 -5.56 -7.12
N ARG A 80 -18.67 -6.69 -7.81
CA ARG A 80 -19.96 -7.38 -7.89
C ARG A 80 -20.46 -7.83 -6.52
N ALA A 81 -19.60 -8.46 -5.72
CA ALA A 81 -19.97 -8.95 -4.40
C ALA A 81 -20.33 -7.81 -3.45
N VAL A 82 -19.56 -6.71 -3.47
CA VAL A 82 -19.84 -5.53 -2.64
C VAL A 82 -21.14 -4.83 -3.06
N ARG A 83 -21.39 -4.67 -4.37
CA ARG A 83 -22.64 -4.07 -4.87
C ARG A 83 -23.89 -4.88 -4.49
N ALA A 84 -23.77 -6.19 -4.45
CA ALA A 84 -24.85 -7.11 -4.10
C ALA A 84 -25.03 -7.30 -2.58
N ALA A 85 -24.10 -6.79 -1.77
CA ALA A 85 -24.13 -6.99 -0.33
C ALA A 85 -25.12 -6.03 0.35
N ASP A 86 -25.83 -6.53 1.35
CA ASP A 86 -26.53 -5.69 2.32
C ASP A 86 -25.50 -4.83 3.08
N ARG A 87 -25.79 -3.54 3.24
CA ARG A 87 -24.98 -2.58 4.00
C ARG A 87 -24.63 -3.12 5.39
N ARG A 88 -25.58 -3.80 6.04
CA ARG A 88 -25.38 -4.40 7.37
C ARG A 88 -24.27 -5.47 7.38
N THR A 89 -24.09 -6.21 6.28
CA THR A 89 -23.02 -7.20 6.15
C THR A 89 -21.65 -6.54 6.18
N ILE A 90 -21.49 -5.42 5.48
CA ILE A 90 -20.24 -4.65 5.45
C ILE A 90 -19.94 -4.08 6.84
N ILE A 91 -20.91 -3.41 7.47
CA ILE A 91 -20.75 -2.85 8.82
C ILE A 91 -20.40 -3.94 9.83
N SER A 92 -21.09 -5.08 9.80
CA SER A 92 -20.83 -6.19 10.72
C SER A 92 -19.41 -6.75 10.54
N ALA A 93 -18.89 -6.81 9.30
CA ALA A 93 -17.52 -7.24 9.05
C ALA A 93 -16.50 -6.23 9.58
N LEU A 94 -16.73 -4.92 9.35
CA LEU A 94 -15.90 -3.85 9.89
C LEU A 94 -15.89 -3.85 11.43
N GLY A 95 -17.05 -4.07 12.05
CA GLY A 95 -17.22 -4.13 13.50
C GLY A 95 -16.43 -5.26 14.16
N ARG A 96 -16.39 -6.46 13.54
CA ARG A 96 -15.58 -7.59 14.06
C ARG A 96 -14.08 -7.30 14.13
N ALA A 97 -13.60 -6.35 13.33
CA ALA A 97 -12.21 -5.91 13.34
C ALA A 97 -11.96 -4.68 14.23
N GLY A 98 -12.98 -4.14 14.89
CA GLY A 98 -12.85 -2.91 15.69
C GLY A 98 -12.85 -1.62 14.86
N TYR A 99 -13.23 -1.68 13.57
CA TYR A 99 -13.33 -0.51 12.68
C TYR A 99 -14.61 0.32 12.93
N VAL A 100 -15.08 0.40 14.18
CA VAL A 100 -16.42 0.91 14.54
C VAL A 100 -16.59 2.42 14.36
N ARG A 101 -15.51 3.19 14.42
CA ARG A 101 -15.61 4.67 14.33
C ARG A 101 -16.08 5.15 12.96
N TYR A 102 -15.77 4.38 11.92
CA TYR A 102 -15.93 4.78 10.53
C TYR A 102 -16.72 3.76 9.72
N ASP A 103 -17.23 2.69 10.34
CA ASP A 103 -17.85 1.55 9.67
C ASP A 103 -18.99 1.96 8.73
N GLU A 104 -19.90 2.82 9.20
CA GLU A 104 -21.03 3.31 8.45
C GLU A 104 -20.63 4.12 7.21
N SER A 105 -19.69 5.05 7.38
CA SER A 105 -19.16 5.87 6.29
C SER A 105 -18.33 5.05 5.29
N THR A 106 -17.61 4.05 5.81
CA THR A 106 -16.77 3.15 5.01
C THR A 106 -17.62 2.17 4.22
N ALA A 107 -18.73 1.70 4.79
CA ALA A 107 -19.69 0.87 4.06
C ALA A 107 -20.28 1.63 2.86
N THR A 108 -20.65 2.91 3.05
CA THR A 108 -21.10 3.77 1.95
C THR A 108 -20.02 3.95 0.89
N ARG A 109 -18.79 4.28 1.30
CA ARG A 109 -17.66 4.48 0.38
C ARG A 109 -17.27 3.23 -0.39
N LEU A 110 -17.26 2.07 0.25
CA LEU A 110 -16.96 0.79 -0.40
C LEU A 110 -18.02 0.44 -1.45
N HIS A 111 -19.29 0.70 -1.16
CA HIS A 111 -20.36 0.50 -2.15
C HIS A 111 -20.21 1.45 -3.33
N ALA A 112 -19.96 2.73 -3.08
CA ALA A 112 -19.69 3.72 -4.12
C ALA A 112 -18.46 3.36 -4.97
N ALA A 113 -17.37 2.93 -4.34
CA ALA A 113 -16.17 2.46 -5.03
C ALA A 113 -16.48 1.24 -5.90
N ALA A 114 -17.26 0.28 -5.41
CA ALA A 114 -17.65 -0.90 -6.16
C ALA A 114 -18.54 -0.57 -7.38
N ILE A 115 -19.45 0.41 -7.25
CA ILE A 115 -20.22 0.96 -8.37
C ILE A 115 -19.27 1.57 -9.39
N ARG A 116 -18.37 2.47 -8.95
CA ARG A 116 -17.42 3.14 -9.83
C ARG A 116 -16.51 2.16 -10.59
N VAL A 117 -15.96 1.16 -9.91
CA VAL A 117 -15.16 0.11 -10.55
C VAL A 117 -15.98 -0.64 -11.60
N HIS A 118 -17.26 -0.89 -11.34
CA HIS A 118 -18.12 -1.53 -12.32
C HIS A 118 -18.43 -0.64 -13.54
N ASP A 119 -18.89 0.58 -13.30
CA ASP A 119 -19.44 1.44 -14.34
C ASP A 119 -18.34 2.03 -15.24
N GLU A 120 -17.24 2.51 -14.65
CA GLU A 120 -16.16 3.16 -15.40
C GLU A 120 -15.09 2.17 -15.87
N TYR A 121 -14.85 1.12 -15.09
CA TYR A 121 -13.75 0.18 -15.32
C TYR A 121 -14.24 -1.24 -15.63
N GLY A 122 -15.54 -1.44 -15.87
CA GLY A 122 -16.10 -2.73 -16.26
C GLY A 122 -15.87 -3.86 -15.23
N GLY A 123 -15.66 -3.51 -13.97
CA GLY A 123 -15.32 -4.44 -12.89
C GLY A 123 -13.83 -4.81 -12.79
N ASP A 124 -12.95 -4.17 -13.55
CA ASP A 124 -11.54 -4.55 -13.71
C ASP A 124 -10.60 -3.33 -13.66
N LEU A 125 -9.88 -3.17 -12.55
CA LEU A 125 -8.95 -2.06 -12.33
C LEU A 125 -7.74 -2.04 -13.26
N ARG A 126 -7.50 -3.08 -14.06
CA ARG A 126 -6.54 -2.98 -15.18
C ARG A 126 -6.97 -1.96 -16.23
N ARG A 127 -8.28 -1.63 -16.28
CA ARG A 127 -8.77 -0.50 -17.08
C ARG A 127 -8.35 0.85 -16.49
N LEU A 128 -8.18 0.97 -15.17
CA LEU A 128 -7.61 2.17 -14.56
C LEU A 128 -6.15 2.34 -14.99
N ALA A 129 -5.35 1.28 -14.97
CA ALA A 129 -3.97 1.32 -15.48
C ALA A 129 -3.88 1.74 -16.96
N ARG A 130 -4.85 1.31 -17.79
CA ARG A 130 -4.95 1.77 -19.18
C ARG A 130 -5.42 3.22 -19.30
N ALA A 131 -6.43 3.61 -18.52
CA ALA A 131 -6.97 4.97 -18.52
C ALA A 131 -5.96 6.01 -17.98
N SER A 132 -4.99 5.57 -17.17
CA SER A 132 -3.87 6.41 -16.73
C SER A 132 -2.74 6.47 -17.76
N ASP A 133 -2.86 5.83 -18.93
CA ASP A 133 -1.76 5.63 -19.88
C ASP A 133 -0.50 5.02 -19.23
N GLN A 134 -0.67 4.26 -18.15
CA GLN A 134 0.42 3.76 -17.30
C GLN A 134 1.35 4.87 -16.78
N GLU A 135 0.82 6.10 -16.63
CA GLU A 135 1.52 7.20 -15.99
C GLU A 135 1.17 7.26 -14.50
N THR A 136 2.17 7.14 -13.64
CA THR A 136 2.01 7.15 -12.18
C THR A 136 1.23 8.37 -11.69
N SER A 137 1.53 9.56 -12.23
CA SER A 137 0.82 10.79 -11.85
C SER A 137 -0.67 10.76 -12.23
N ALA A 138 -1.02 10.13 -13.35
CA ALA A 138 -2.41 9.97 -13.78
C ALA A 138 -3.12 8.88 -12.96
N ALA A 139 -2.42 7.79 -12.62
CA ALA A 139 -2.94 6.76 -11.75
C ALA A 139 -3.27 7.32 -10.35
N ILE A 140 -2.40 8.17 -9.78
CA ILE A 140 -2.69 8.88 -8.52
C ILE A 140 -3.99 9.68 -8.65
N ARG A 141 -4.14 10.50 -9.71
CA ARG A 141 -5.36 11.30 -9.90
C ARG A 141 -6.61 10.42 -9.94
N LEU A 142 -6.62 9.38 -10.78
CA LEU A 142 -7.76 8.47 -10.91
C LEU A 142 -8.06 7.71 -9.60
N LEU A 143 -7.04 7.30 -8.86
CA LEU A 143 -7.22 6.66 -7.54
C LEU A 143 -7.84 7.62 -6.52
N THR A 144 -7.47 8.89 -6.55
CA THR A 144 -8.04 9.91 -5.64
C THR A 144 -9.47 10.33 -5.97
N GLU A 145 -10.02 9.90 -7.11
CA GLU A 145 -11.42 10.12 -7.46
C GLU A 145 -12.38 9.12 -6.80
N PHE A 146 -11.87 8.10 -6.12
CA PHE A 146 -12.66 7.22 -5.26
C PHE A 146 -12.88 7.89 -3.90
N ASP A 147 -14.14 8.07 -3.49
CA ASP A 147 -14.43 8.64 -2.16
C ASP A 147 -13.82 7.79 -1.05
N GLY A 148 -13.08 8.46 -0.15
CA GLY A 148 -12.29 7.82 0.89
C GLY A 148 -10.84 7.50 0.52
N ILE A 149 -10.42 7.72 -0.73
CA ILE A 149 -9.01 7.59 -1.13
C ILE A 149 -8.40 8.98 -1.33
N GLY A 150 -7.60 9.41 -0.36
CA GLY A 150 -6.76 10.60 -0.50
C GLY A 150 -5.38 10.27 -1.10
N PRO A 151 -4.46 11.25 -1.17
CA PRO A 151 -3.09 11.04 -1.65
C PRO A 151 -2.39 9.85 -0.96
N VAL A 152 -2.55 9.73 0.37
CA VAL A 152 -2.00 8.60 1.15
C VAL A 152 -2.56 7.26 0.69
N GLY A 153 -3.87 7.17 0.41
CA GLY A 153 -4.49 5.94 -0.08
C GLY A 153 -4.00 5.56 -1.49
N ALA A 154 -3.79 6.55 -2.35
CA ALA A 154 -3.20 6.34 -3.67
C ALA A 154 -1.74 5.87 -3.56
N ASP A 155 -0.94 6.48 -2.69
CA ASP A 155 0.44 6.06 -2.44
C ASP A 155 0.50 4.63 -1.90
N ILE A 156 -0.43 4.24 -1.01
CA ILE A 156 -0.54 2.85 -0.52
C ILE A 156 -0.82 1.89 -1.68
N PHE A 157 -1.80 2.22 -2.53
CA PHE A 157 -2.14 1.38 -3.68
C PHE A 157 -0.92 1.18 -4.58
N LEU A 158 -0.22 2.27 -4.94
CA LEU A 158 0.91 2.23 -5.85
C LEU A 158 2.13 1.51 -5.27
N ARG A 159 2.42 1.70 -3.98
CA ARG A 159 3.48 0.94 -3.29
C ARG A 159 3.24 -0.56 -3.34
N GLU A 160 2.01 -1.00 -3.08
CA GLU A 160 1.67 -2.42 -3.01
C GLU A 160 1.56 -3.05 -4.40
N VAL A 161 1.05 -2.31 -5.40
CA VAL A 161 0.81 -2.84 -6.75
C VAL A 161 2.05 -2.90 -7.62
N GLN A 162 3.12 -2.17 -7.30
CA GLN A 162 4.26 -2.01 -8.20
C GLN A 162 4.93 -3.34 -8.59
N ASP A 163 4.81 -4.39 -7.77
CA ASP A 163 5.34 -5.70 -8.13
C ASP A 163 4.51 -6.50 -9.14
N VAL A 164 3.31 -6.00 -9.42
CA VAL A 164 2.36 -6.53 -10.40
C VAL A 164 2.20 -5.57 -11.58
N TRP A 165 2.14 -4.27 -11.31
CA TRP A 165 2.17 -3.19 -12.29
C TRP A 165 3.59 -2.63 -12.36
N THR A 166 4.46 -3.33 -13.09
CA THR A 166 5.90 -3.00 -13.13
C THR A 166 6.20 -1.62 -13.71
N TRP A 167 5.28 -1.03 -14.48
CA TRP A 167 5.37 0.36 -14.96
C TRP A 167 5.31 1.40 -13.83
N VAL A 168 4.83 1.02 -12.64
CA VAL A 168 4.86 1.86 -11.43
C VAL A 168 6.25 1.84 -10.79
N ARG A 169 7.07 0.81 -11.03
CA ARG A 169 8.38 0.68 -10.37
C ARG A 169 9.40 1.70 -10.90
N PRO A 170 10.29 2.20 -10.02
CA PRO A 170 10.24 2.10 -8.57
C PRO A 170 9.31 3.14 -7.96
N TYR A 171 8.45 2.73 -7.03
CA TYR A 171 7.55 3.63 -6.31
C TYR A 171 7.82 3.63 -4.81
N PHE A 172 8.41 4.71 -4.35
CA PHE A 172 8.62 5.04 -2.95
C PHE A 172 8.03 6.43 -2.71
N ASP A 173 6.97 6.49 -1.89
CA ASP A 173 6.37 7.77 -1.51
C ASP A 173 7.30 8.54 -0.56
N THR A 174 6.94 9.79 -0.27
CA THR A 174 7.72 10.67 0.61
C THR A 174 8.02 9.99 1.96
N ARG A 175 7.04 9.27 2.53
CA ARG A 175 7.21 8.57 3.80
C ARG A 175 8.26 7.45 3.70
N ALA A 176 8.22 6.64 2.64
CA ALA A 176 9.20 5.57 2.46
C ALA A 176 10.62 6.12 2.27
N THR A 177 10.77 7.16 1.44
CA THR A 177 12.09 7.79 1.18
C THR A 177 12.65 8.52 2.40
N GLU A 178 11.80 9.17 3.20
CA GLU A 178 12.20 9.75 4.50
C GLU A 178 12.66 8.67 5.49
N SER A 179 11.92 7.58 5.61
CA SER A 179 12.31 6.48 6.49
C SER A 179 13.61 5.81 6.04
N ALA A 180 13.83 5.68 4.73
CA ALA A 180 15.09 5.20 4.18
C ALA A 180 16.27 6.09 4.61
N ARG A 181 16.12 7.42 4.46
CA ARG A 181 17.13 8.40 4.90
C ARG A 181 17.45 8.26 6.39
N GLU A 182 16.44 8.07 7.22
CA GLU A 182 16.60 7.87 8.67
C GLU A 182 17.34 6.57 9.01
N LEU A 183 17.25 5.54 8.16
CA LEU A 183 18.00 4.29 8.30
C LEU A 183 19.40 4.36 7.66
N GLY A 184 19.77 5.50 7.08
CA GLY A 184 21.02 5.69 6.36
C GLY A 184 21.03 5.08 4.96
N LEU A 185 19.88 4.64 4.45
CA LEU A 185 19.74 4.21 3.07
C LEU A 185 19.67 5.43 2.11
N PRO A 186 19.91 5.24 0.80
CA PRO A 186 19.60 6.25 -0.19
C PRO A 186 18.12 6.65 -0.13
N ASP A 187 17.80 7.90 -0.45
CA ASP A 187 16.42 8.41 -0.56
C ASP A 187 15.97 8.60 -2.01
N ASP A 188 16.84 8.29 -2.97
CA ASP A 188 16.50 8.18 -4.39
C ASP A 188 15.78 6.84 -4.68
N PRO A 189 14.58 6.84 -5.30
CA PRO A 189 13.82 5.64 -5.62
C PRO A 189 14.58 4.58 -6.42
N ALA A 190 15.40 4.98 -7.40
CA ALA A 190 16.15 4.05 -8.23
C ALA A 190 17.28 3.38 -7.44
N ALA A 191 18.00 4.16 -6.63
CA ALA A 191 19.02 3.64 -5.73
C ALA A 191 18.45 2.70 -4.66
N LEU A 192 17.26 2.99 -4.12
CA LEU A 192 16.57 2.11 -3.17
C LEU A 192 16.16 0.78 -3.80
N SER A 193 15.53 0.85 -4.98
CA SER A 193 15.11 -0.36 -5.71
C SER A 193 16.28 -1.28 -6.00
N ALA A 194 17.46 -0.72 -6.34
CA ALA A 194 18.67 -1.49 -6.60
C ALA A 194 19.26 -2.24 -5.38
N LEU A 195 18.74 -2.02 -4.17
CA LEU A 195 19.13 -2.75 -2.96
C LEU A 195 18.24 -3.96 -2.67
N ALA A 196 17.10 -4.11 -3.35
CA ALA A 196 16.21 -5.26 -3.25
C ALA A 196 16.22 -6.07 -4.56
N SER A 197 15.79 -7.33 -4.48
CA SER A 197 15.45 -8.10 -5.69
C SER A 197 14.27 -7.44 -6.41
N GLU A 198 14.23 -7.55 -7.74
CA GLU A 198 13.18 -6.91 -8.55
C GLU A 198 11.76 -7.30 -8.14
N ASP A 199 11.55 -8.50 -7.60
CA ASP A 199 10.27 -9.04 -7.13
C ASP A 199 9.92 -8.67 -5.68
N ARG A 200 10.75 -7.86 -5.01
CA ARG A 200 10.58 -7.47 -3.60
C ARG A 200 10.58 -5.95 -3.38
N VAL A 201 10.37 -5.17 -4.44
CA VAL A 201 10.38 -3.70 -4.35
C VAL A 201 9.16 -3.20 -3.56
N ALA A 202 7.99 -3.82 -3.73
CA ALA A 202 6.80 -3.52 -2.92
C ALA A 202 7.02 -3.89 -1.44
N GLU A 203 7.67 -5.02 -1.17
CA GLU A 203 8.04 -5.42 0.20
C GLU A 203 8.98 -4.40 0.86
N LEU A 204 10.00 -3.93 0.14
CA LEU A 204 10.90 -2.89 0.64
C LEU A 204 10.13 -1.59 0.93
N ALA A 205 9.28 -1.14 0.01
CA ALA A 205 8.48 0.07 0.20
C ALA A 205 7.53 -0.05 1.41
N ALA A 206 6.87 -1.20 1.58
CA ALA A 206 6.01 -1.46 2.73
C ALA A 206 6.81 -1.50 4.04
N ALA A 207 7.97 -2.14 4.06
CA ALA A 207 8.82 -2.25 5.24
C ALA A 207 9.32 -0.88 5.72
N LEU A 208 9.75 -0.01 4.80
CA LEU A 208 10.12 1.38 5.11
C LEU A 208 8.96 2.13 5.76
N VAL A 209 7.75 2.01 5.23
CA VAL A 209 6.56 2.65 5.82
C VAL A 209 6.23 2.08 7.20
N ARG A 210 6.32 0.76 7.41
CA ARG A 210 6.08 0.15 8.73
C ARG A 210 7.08 0.63 9.77
N VAL A 211 8.36 0.74 9.41
CA VAL A 211 9.40 1.31 10.27
C VAL A 211 9.13 2.79 10.58
N SER A 212 8.61 3.54 9.61
CA SER A 212 8.25 4.94 9.84
C SER A 212 7.18 5.10 10.93
N LEU A 213 6.29 4.11 11.07
CA LEU A 213 5.16 4.10 12.00
C LEU A 213 5.47 3.46 13.36
N ASN A 214 6.57 2.72 13.49
CA ASN A 214 6.92 1.96 14.68
C ASN A 214 8.35 2.27 15.14
N SER A 215 8.46 3.10 16.18
CA SER A 215 9.77 3.52 16.74
C SER A 215 10.59 2.34 17.26
N ARG A 216 9.95 1.35 17.88
CA ARG A 216 10.63 0.15 18.39
C ARG A 216 11.23 -0.66 17.24
N LEU A 217 10.46 -0.89 16.18
CA LEU A 217 10.95 -1.59 14.99
C LEU A 217 12.10 -0.82 14.34
N ARG A 218 12.03 0.51 14.30
CA ARG A 218 13.12 1.37 13.79
C ARG A 218 14.41 1.21 14.60
N GLU A 219 14.30 1.18 15.92
CA GLU A 219 15.45 0.99 16.83
C GLU A 219 16.06 -0.40 16.67
N GLU A 220 15.23 -1.43 16.50
CA GLU A 220 15.67 -2.80 16.24
C GLU A 220 16.48 -2.89 14.94
N VAL A 221 15.95 -2.38 13.83
CA VAL A 221 16.67 -2.36 12.54
C VAL A 221 17.99 -1.59 12.64
N ARG A 222 18.02 -0.46 13.35
CA ARG A 222 19.24 0.32 13.57
C ARG A 222 20.24 -0.39 14.48
N GLY A 223 19.78 -1.19 15.45
CA GLY A 223 20.64 -1.95 16.34
C GLY A 223 21.30 -3.14 15.65
N SER A 224 20.59 -3.79 14.73
CA SER A 224 21.07 -4.95 13.96
C SER A 224 22.01 -4.62 12.80
N THR A 225 22.19 -3.33 12.47
CA THR A 225 22.99 -2.84 11.34
C THR A 225 24.19 -1.98 11.78
N ARG A 226 24.51 -2.02 13.09
CA ARG A 226 25.63 -1.32 13.73
C ARG A 226 26.91 -2.13 13.74
#